data_AF-A0A923UJF3-F1
#
_entry.id   AF-A0A923UJF3-F1
#
_cell.length_a   1.000
_cell.length_b   1.000
_cell.length_c   1.000
_cell.angle_alpha   90.00
_cell.angle_beta   90.00
_cell.angle_gamma   90.00
#
_symmetry.space_group_name_H-M   'P 1'
#
loop_
_entity.id
_entity.type
_entity.pdbx_description
1 polymer ?
#
loop_
_entity_poly.entity_id
_entity_poly.type
_entity_poly.pdbx_seq_one_letter_code
_entity_poly.pdbx_strand_id
1 'polypeptide(L)'
;MPLFIPISIQDEKGEPENIFSENELKYLGKNNIFPENRCLNGALVWDLYLKMNDNKGGVNDYTEKAISRKIIGGIISKYTFSIFYTEKIKEALKGFSNPKKDFEDYLYLENYQLVYNYEKGLIEAKIESTENCIL
;
A
#
# COMPACT_ATOMS: atom_id res chain seq x y z
N MET A 1 -2.05 -0.54 -2.11
CA MET A 1 -3.50 -0.24 -2.22
C MET A 1 -3.94 0.73 -1.12
N PRO A 2 -4.98 1.56 -1.32
CA PRO A 2 -5.53 2.46 -0.30
C PRO A 2 -6.43 1.75 0.72
N LEU A 3 -5.93 0.64 1.29
CA LEU A 3 -6.66 -0.11 2.32
C LEU A 3 -6.57 0.58 3.67
N PHE A 4 -7.59 0.36 4.51
CA PHE A 4 -7.49 0.60 5.94
C PHE A 4 -6.98 -0.66 6.62
N ILE A 5 -5.76 -0.62 7.15
CA ILE A 5 -5.15 -1.77 7.84
C ILE A 5 -5.21 -1.53 9.36
N PRO A 6 -5.72 -2.47 10.16
CA PRO A 6 -5.76 -2.32 11.61
C PRO A 6 -4.35 -2.22 12.20
N ILE A 7 -4.19 -1.48 13.30
CA ILE A 7 -2.90 -1.35 13.97
C ILE A 7 -2.46 -2.66 14.66
N SER A 8 -3.43 -3.49 15.02
CA SER A 8 -3.25 -4.81 15.60
C SER A 8 -4.40 -5.75 15.22
N ILE A 9 -4.12 -7.05 15.20
CA ILE A 9 -5.08 -8.13 14.98
C ILE A 9 -5.00 -9.13 16.14
N GLN A 10 -5.91 -10.09 16.18
CA GLN A 10 -5.79 -11.25 17.05
C GLN A 10 -5.05 -12.36 16.32
N ASP A 11 -4.09 -13.00 16.99
CA ASP A 11 -3.44 -14.20 16.50
C ASP A 11 -4.35 -15.43 16.62
N GLU A 12 -3.86 -16.61 16.23
CA GLU A 12 -4.60 -17.88 16.30
C GLU A 12 -5.00 -18.28 17.73
N LYS A 13 -4.38 -17.68 18.76
CA LYS A 13 -4.65 -17.93 20.18
C LYS A 13 -5.55 -16.86 20.79
N GLY A 14 -5.93 -15.83 20.03
CA GLY A 14 -6.74 -14.70 20.48
C GLY A 14 -5.93 -13.59 21.15
N GLU A 15 -4.59 -13.68 21.13
CA GLU A 15 -3.70 -12.67 21.70
C GLU A 15 -3.48 -11.51 20.71
N PRO A 16 -3.30 -10.28 21.18
CA PRO A 16 -3.09 -9.14 20.30
C PRO A 16 -1.70 -9.18 19.63
N GLU A 17 -1.68 -9.20 18.31
CA GLU A 17 -0.49 -9.07 17.48
C GLU A 17 -0.48 -7.69 16.80
N ASN A 18 0.61 -6.93 16.99
CA ASN A 18 0.76 -5.62 16.38
C ASN A 18 1.21 -5.75 14.92
N ILE A 19 0.43 -5.17 14.00
CA ILE A 19 0.82 -5.10 12.58
C ILE A 19 1.89 -4.03 12.37
N PHE A 20 1.82 -2.93 13.13
CA PHE A 20 2.79 -1.83 13.07
C PHE A 20 3.57 -1.75 14.37
N SER A 21 4.89 -1.61 14.25
CA SER A 21 5.77 -1.33 15.38
C SER A 21 5.58 0.10 15.90
N GLU A 22 5.97 0.33 17.16
CA GLU A 22 5.93 1.67 17.78
C GLU A 22 6.73 2.71 16.97
N ASN A 23 7.86 2.29 16.40
CA ASN A 23 8.70 3.17 15.57
C ASN A 23 7.99 3.59 14.29
N GLU A 24 7.25 2.68 13.64
CA GLU A 24 6.44 2.98 12.46
C GLU A 24 5.30 3.93 12.81
N LEU A 25 4.58 3.68 13.91
CA LEU A 25 3.51 4.55 14.39
C LEU A 25 4.03 5.96 14.74
N LYS A 26 5.18 6.05 15.40
CA LYS A 26 5.82 7.34 15.72
C LYS A 26 6.26 8.07 14.46
N TYR A 27 6.79 7.35 13.47
CA TYR A 27 7.18 7.91 12.19
C TYR A 27 5.98 8.47 11.42
N LEU A 28 4.87 7.72 11.37
CA LEU A 28 3.62 8.15 10.76
C LEU A 28 3.03 9.37 11.48
N GLY A 29 3.02 9.37 12.82
CA GLY A 29 2.54 10.50 13.62
C GLY A 29 3.32 11.79 13.37
N LYS A 30 4.65 11.71 13.19
CA LYS A 30 5.47 12.88 12.78
C LYS A 30 5.09 13.45 11.42
N ASN A 31 4.48 12.64 10.56
CA ASN A 31 4.00 13.03 9.23
C ASN A 31 2.48 13.31 9.21
N ASN A 32 1.87 13.49 10.39
CA ASN A 32 0.43 13.75 10.57
C ASN A 32 -0.48 12.63 10.06
N ILE A 33 -0.01 11.38 10.08
CA ILE A 33 -0.81 10.20 9.76
C ILE A 33 -1.11 9.48 11.08
N PHE A 34 -2.39 9.43 11.44
CA PHE A 34 -2.87 8.82 12.68
C PHE A 34 -3.92 7.75 12.39
N PRO A 35 -4.07 6.72 13.26
CA PRO A 35 -5.11 5.72 13.08
C PRO A 35 -6.52 6.31 13.25
N GLU A 36 -7.42 5.95 12.34
CA GLU A 36 -8.86 6.20 12.42
C GLU A 36 -9.56 4.87 12.73
N ASN A 37 -10.35 4.82 13.81
CA ASN A 37 -10.99 3.57 14.26
C ASN A 37 -10.02 2.39 14.42
N ARG A 38 -8.82 2.67 14.94
CA ARG A 38 -7.70 1.70 15.06
C ARG A 38 -7.15 1.17 13.72
N CYS A 39 -7.43 1.83 12.61
CA CYS A 39 -6.90 1.49 11.29
C CYS A 39 -6.08 2.64 10.70
N LEU A 40 -5.01 2.32 9.99
CA LEU A 40 -4.22 3.29 9.23
C LEU A 40 -4.69 3.32 7.78
N ASN A 41 -4.84 4.53 7.24
CA ASN A 41 -5.27 4.77 5.87
C ASN A 41 -4.09 4.62 4.88
N GLY A 42 -4.12 3.57 4.08
CA GLY A 42 -3.10 3.27 3.08
C GLY A 42 -2.93 4.33 2.00
N ALA A 43 -3.96 5.15 1.72
CA ALA A 43 -3.82 6.26 0.78
C ALA A 43 -2.88 7.34 1.32
N LEU A 44 -2.97 7.68 2.61
CA LEU A 44 -2.09 8.66 3.24
C LEU A 44 -0.64 8.15 3.32
N VAL A 45 -0.48 6.86 3.62
CA VAL A 45 0.83 6.19 3.64
C VAL A 45 1.45 6.19 2.24
N TRP A 46 0.65 5.92 1.20
CA TRP A 46 1.10 5.97 -0.20
C TRP A 46 1.54 7.36 -0.60
N ASP A 47 0.74 8.39 -0.28
CA ASP A 47 1.08 9.77 -0.60
C ASP A 47 2.37 10.23 0.12
N LEU A 48 2.62 9.77 1.35
CA LEU A 48 3.89 9.98 2.05
C LEU A 48 5.05 9.29 1.32
N TYR A 49 4.87 8.05 0.89
CA TYR A 49 5.87 7.31 0.12
C TYR A 49 6.24 8.02 -1.20
N LEU A 50 5.25 8.50 -1.96
CA LEU A 50 5.50 9.27 -3.19
C LEU A 50 6.31 10.55 -2.89
N LYS A 51 5.88 11.34 -1.90
CA LYS A 51 6.59 12.57 -1.48
C LYS A 51 8.04 12.31 -1.08
N MET A 52 8.34 11.17 -0.45
CA MET A 52 9.70 10.80 -0.07
C MET A 52 10.59 10.48 -1.27
N ASN A 53 10.03 9.89 -2.32
CA ASN A 53 10.77 9.51 -3.53
C ASN A 53 10.90 10.65 -4.54
N ASP A 54 9.95 11.59 -4.54
CA ASP A 54 10.01 12.82 -5.36
C ASP A 54 11.04 13.83 -4.84
N ASN A 55 11.29 13.85 -3.53
CA ASN A 55 12.26 14.75 -2.89
C ASN A 55 13.72 14.31 -3.13
N LYS A 56 14.18 14.45 -4.37
CA LYS A 56 15.55 14.16 -4.81
C LYS A 56 16.62 15.17 -4.34
N GLY A 57 16.25 16.25 -3.62
CA GLY A 57 17.11 17.45 -3.51
C GLY A 57 17.27 18.17 -2.16
N GLY A 58 16.95 17.58 -1.01
CA GLY A 58 17.15 18.28 0.29
C GLY A 58 18.53 18.05 0.93
N VAL A 59 19.17 19.10 1.45
CA VAL A 59 20.43 19.07 2.24
C VAL A 59 20.16 18.56 3.68
N ASN A 60 19.63 17.33 3.80
CA ASN A 60 19.42 16.67 5.10
C ASN A 60 20.25 15.40 5.19
N ASP A 61 20.74 15.13 6.41
CA ASP A 61 21.62 14.03 6.79
C ASP A 61 21.25 12.74 6.08
N TYR A 62 22.20 12.23 5.28
CA TYR A 62 22.06 10.99 4.52
C TYR A 62 21.57 9.83 5.39
N THR A 63 22.03 9.80 6.64
CA THR A 63 21.67 8.78 7.64
C THR A 63 20.18 8.82 7.97
N GLU A 64 19.64 10.01 8.28
CA GLU A 64 18.23 10.18 8.61
C GLU A 64 17.31 9.83 7.43
N LYS A 65 17.74 10.17 6.21
CA LYS A 65 17.02 9.78 4.99
C LYS A 65 17.02 8.28 4.79
N ALA A 66 18.15 7.60 4.99
CA ALA A 66 18.24 6.15 4.84
C ALA A 66 17.36 5.43 5.88
N ILE A 67 17.37 5.89 7.13
CA ILE A 67 16.49 5.37 8.19
C ILE A 67 15.03 5.57 7.81
N SER A 68 14.65 6.78 7.40
CA SER A 68 13.26 7.09 7.03
C SER A 68 12.79 6.27 5.83
N ARG A 69 13.65 6.06 4.82
CA ARG A 69 13.37 5.20 3.66
C ARG A 69 13.13 3.75 4.07
N LYS A 70 13.93 3.23 5.01
CA LYS A 70 13.75 1.86 5.52
C LYS A 70 12.44 1.72 6.28
N ILE A 71 12.09 2.71 7.11
CA ILE A 71 10.83 2.72 7.84
C ILE A 71 9.64 2.77 6.88
N ILE A 72 9.58 3.75 5.97
CA ILE A 72 8.44 3.84 5.02
C ILE A 72 8.37 2.63 4.09
N GLY A 73 9.51 2.03 3.71
CA GLY A 73 9.53 0.80 2.92
C GLY A 73 8.93 -0.39 3.67
N GLY A 74 9.23 -0.54 4.96
CA GLY A 74 8.60 -1.55 5.82
C GLY A 74 7.11 -1.31 6.08
N ILE A 75 6.68 -0.04 6.10
CA ILE A 75 5.26 0.31 6.20
C ILE A 75 4.55 0.01 4.88
N ILE A 76 5.11 0.43 3.74
CA ILE A 76 4.46 0.27 2.43
C ILE A 76 4.29 -1.19 2.07
N SER A 77 5.24 -2.06 2.44
CA SER A 77 5.15 -3.50 2.18
C SER A 77 3.92 -4.16 2.81
N LYS A 78 3.33 -3.57 3.87
CA LYS A 78 2.07 -4.04 4.47
C LYS A 78 0.85 -3.73 3.61
N TYR A 79 0.96 -2.76 2.70
CA TYR A 79 -0.09 -2.35 1.75
C TYR A 79 0.16 -2.87 0.33
N THR A 80 1.26 -3.58 0.14
CA THR A 80 1.67 -4.15 -1.14
C THR A 80 1.60 -5.66 -1.04
N PHE A 81 1.19 -6.30 -2.13
CA PHE A 81 1.29 -7.73 -2.30
C PHE A 81 2.00 -7.99 -3.62
N SER A 82 2.92 -8.95 -3.62
CA SER A 82 3.55 -9.40 -4.84
C SER A 82 2.53 -10.19 -5.64
N ILE A 83 2.31 -9.77 -6.87
CA ILE A 83 1.61 -10.56 -7.87
C ILE A 83 2.66 -11.37 -8.63
N PHE A 84 2.49 -12.69 -8.71
CA PHE A 84 3.20 -13.50 -9.72
C PHE A 84 2.40 -13.38 -11.01
N TYR A 85 2.60 -12.28 -11.73
CA TYR A 85 1.75 -11.93 -12.86
C TYR A 85 2.39 -12.27 -14.20
N THR A 86 1.54 -12.74 -15.11
CA THR A 86 1.79 -12.60 -16.54
C THR A 86 1.53 -11.16 -16.94
N GLU A 87 2.12 -10.67 -18.05
CA GLU A 87 1.83 -9.31 -18.53
C GLU A 87 0.33 -9.07 -18.75
N LYS A 88 -0.44 -10.12 -19.07
CA LYS A 88 -1.92 -10.05 -19.16
C LYS A 88 -2.55 -9.52 -17.87
N ILE A 89 -2.16 -10.07 -16.72
CA ILE A 89 -2.72 -9.67 -15.41
C ILE A 89 -2.28 -8.25 -15.06
N LYS A 90 -1.04 -7.86 -15.39
CA LYS A 90 -0.56 -6.49 -15.18
C LYS A 90 -1.39 -5.47 -15.95
N GLU A 91 -1.61 -5.71 -17.25
CA GLU A 91 -2.41 -4.82 -18.09
C GLU A 91 -3.86 -4.73 -17.61
N ALA A 92 -4.47 -5.85 -17.22
CA ALA A 92 -5.82 -5.83 -16.66
C ALA A 92 -5.89 -5.00 -15.36
N LEU A 93 -4.89 -5.12 -14.48
CA LEU A 93 -4.83 -4.36 -13.23
C LEU A 93 -4.61 -2.85 -13.43
N LYS A 94 -3.97 -2.43 -14.53
CA LYS A 94 -3.89 -1.00 -14.89
C LYS A 94 -5.28 -0.37 -15.11
N GLY A 95 -6.26 -1.15 -15.56
CA GLY A 95 -7.65 -0.69 -15.67
C GLY A 95 -8.28 -0.28 -14.32
N PHE A 96 -7.69 -0.74 -13.21
CA PHE A 96 -8.11 -0.43 -11.84
C PHE A 96 -7.10 0.45 -11.10
N SER A 97 -5.97 0.79 -11.73
CA SER A 97 -4.94 1.65 -11.15
C SER A 97 -5.22 3.13 -11.40
N ASN A 98 -4.53 3.99 -10.66
CA ASN A 98 -4.45 5.42 -10.94
C ASN A 98 -3.04 5.73 -11.48
N PRO A 99 -2.87 5.93 -12.80
CA PRO A 99 -1.57 6.17 -13.42
C PRO A 99 -0.80 7.36 -12.86
N LYS A 100 -1.48 8.34 -12.23
CA LYS A 100 -0.82 9.49 -11.60
C LYS A 100 -0.18 9.16 -10.26
N LYS A 101 -0.56 8.03 -9.65
CA LYS A 101 -0.06 7.54 -8.37
C LYS A 101 0.75 6.25 -8.50
N ASP A 102 0.75 5.63 -9.68
CA ASP A 102 1.66 4.53 -10.02
C ASP A 102 3.12 5.00 -9.91
N PHE A 103 4.00 4.13 -9.40
CA PHE A 103 5.39 4.47 -9.13
C PHE A 103 6.30 3.30 -9.42
N GLU A 104 7.23 3.46 -10.38
CA GLU A 104 8.12 2.40 -10.85
C GLU A 104 7.33 1.10 -11.16
N ASP A 105 7.62 0.00 -10.45
CA ASP A 105 6.96 -1.29 -10.63
C ASP A 105 5.71 -1.48 -9.74
N TYR A 106 5.27 -0.43 -9.03
CA TYR A 106 4.10 -0.47 -8.18
C TYR A 106 2.88 0.17 -8.86
N LEU A 107 1.77 -0.58 -8.86
CA LEU A 107 0.46 -0.07 -9.25
C LEU A 107 -0.32 0.38 -8.00
N TYR A 108 -0.83 1.61 -8.03
CA TYR A 108 -1.78 2.11 -7.06
C TYR A 108 -3.20 1.78 -7.50
N LEU A 109 -3.74 0.67 -7.00
CA LEU A 109 -5.12 0.25 -7.28
C LEU A 109 -6.12 1.13 -6.53
N GLU A 110 -6.55 2.23 -7.15
CA GLU A 110 -7.54 3.16 -6.58
C GLU A 110 -8.91 2.49 -6.42
N ASN A 111 -9.30 1.66 -7.40
CA ASN A 111 -10.56 0.91 -7.42
C ASN A 111 -10.37 -0.56 -7.01
N TYR A 112 -9.50 -0.82 -6.02
CA TYR A 112 -9.11 -2.18 -5.64
C TYR A 112 -10.29 -3.08 -5.25
N GLN A 113 -11.39 -2.53 -4.71
CA GLN A 113 -12.55 -3.30 -4.26
C GLN A 113 -13.23 -4.09 -5.40
N LEU A 114 -12.99 -3.70 -6.66
CA LEU A 114 -13.52 -4.39 -7.84
C LEU A 114 -12.77 -5.70 -8.16
N VAL A 115 -11.51 -5.80 -7.72
CA VAL A 115 -10.59 -6.89 -8.08
C VAL A 115 -9.92 -7.55 -6.88
N TYR A 116 -10.17 -7.05 -5.66
CA TYR A 116 -9.54 -7.54 -4.44
C TYR A 116 -10.55 -7.63 -3.30
N ASN A 117 -10.52 -8.75 -2.60
CA ASN A 117 -11.27 -9.01 -1.38
C ASN A 117 -10.28 -9.39 -0.27
N TYR A 118 -10.52 -8.92 0.95
CA TYR A 118 -9.58 -9.15 2.06
C TYR A 118 -9.40 -10.64 2.41
N GLU A 119 -10.49 -11.42 2.37
CA GLU A 119 -10.47 -12.86 2.70
C GLU A 119 -9.96 -13.72 1.55
N LYS A 120 -10.30 -13.34 0.31
CA LYS A 120 -10.04 -14.14 -0.89
C LYS A 120 -8.83 -13.66 -1.69
N GLY A 121 -8.25 -12.53 -1.32
CA GLY A 121 -7.21 -11.86 -2.10
C GLY A 121 -7.73 -11.35 -3.44
N LEU A 122 -6.90 -11.48 -4.47
CA LEU A 122 -7.21 -11.04 -5.82
C LEU A 122 -8.31 -11.92 -6.45
N ILE A 123 -9.36 -11.31 -6.99
CA ILE A 123 -10.50 -12.01 -7.59
C ILE A 123 -10.23 -12.23 -9.08
N GLU A 124 -9.57 -13.34 -9.42
CA GLU A 124 -9.13 -13.64 -10.80
C GLU A 124 -10.27 -13.57 -11.83
N ALA A 125 -11.47 -14.06 -11.49
CA ALA A 125 -12.64 -14.01 -12.38
C ALA A 125 -13.03 -12.58 -12.81
N LYS A 126 -12.71 -11.56 -12.00
CA LYS A 126 -12.97 -10.16 -12.35
C LYS A 126 -11.91 -9.58 -13.27
N ILE A 127 -10.70 -10.14 -13.23
CA ILE A 127 -9.57 -9.80 -14.11
C ILE A 127 -9.75 -10.42 -15.49
N GLU A 128 -10.38 -11.59 -15.58
CA GLU A 128 -10.78 -12.19 -16.87
C GLU A 128 -11.97 -11.45 -17.50
N SER A 129 -12.88 -10.90 -16.70
CA SER A 129 -14.10 -10.23 -17.21
C SER A 129 -13.89 -8.90 -17.95
N THR A 130 -12.70 -8.27 -17.88
CA THR A 130 -12.34 -7.13 -18.75
C THR A 130 -12.32 -7.50 -20.24
N GLU A 131 -12.42 -8.79 -20.58
CA GLU A 131 -12.64 -9.29 -21.95
C GLU A 131 -13.94 -8.79 -22.61
N ASN A 132 -14.92 -8.27 -21.84
CA ASN A 132 -16.24 -7.89 -22.38
C ASN A 132 -16.53 -6.37 -22.44
N CYS A 133 -15.56 -5.51 -22.16
CA CYS A 133 -15.73 -4.05 -22.25
C CYS A 133 -14.92 -3.43 -23.41
N ILE A 134 -14.91 -4.10 -24.56
CA ILE A 134 -14.67 -3.43 -25.84
C ILE A 134 -16.03 -3.28 -26.52
N LEU A 135 -16.63 -2.10 -26.37
CA LEU A 135 -17.67 -1.57 -27.26
C LEU A 135 -17.27 -0.14 -27.64
#